data_AF-A0A2M8N5X9-F1
#
_entry.id   AF-A0A2M8N5X9-F1
#
_cell.length_a   1.000
_cell.length_b   1.000
_cell.length_c   1.000
_cell.angle_alpha   90.00
_cell.angle_beta   90.00
_cell.angle_gamma   90.00
#
_symmetry.space_group_name_H-M   'P 1'
#
loop_
_entity.id
_entity.type
_entity.pdbx_description
1 polymer ?
#
loop_
_entity_poly.entity_id
_entity_poly.type
_entity_poly.pdbx_seq_one_letter_code
_entity_poly.pdbx_strand_id
1 'polypeptide(L)'
;MTAIFKHWLKTQLIALKQVRNCYIDPPDRNITFVRWHPDILVRTWTGKAAAIHIFDQQPKSRKIRDIARFHTENGTPCLFIVDIGLLPNHGARLQ
;
A
#
# COMPACT_ATOMS: atom_id res chain seq x y z
N MET A 1 10.87 12.26 0.26
CA MET A 1 10.23 12.06 -1.06
C MET A 1 8.82 11.47 -0.92
N THR A 2 8.63 10.56 0.04
CA THR A 2 7.41 9.78 0.29
C THR A 2 6.15 10.61 0.60
N ALA A 3 6.23 11.69 1.40
CA ALA A 3 5.06 12.48 1.80
C ALA A 3 4.38 13.25 0.64
N ILE A 4 5.18 13.93 -0.20
CA ILE A 4 4.67 14.69 -1.36
C ILE A 4 4.02 13.71 -2.35
N PHE A 5 4.69 12.59 -2.62
CA PHE A 5 4.17 11.54 -3.48
C PHE A 5 2.86 10.94 -2.95
N LYS A 6 2.78 10.62 -1.64
CA LYS A 6 1.55 10.15 -0.99
C LYS A 6 0.40 11.14 -1.18
N HIS A 7 0.67 12.43 -1.01
CA HIS A 7 -0.36 13.47 -1.18
C HIS A 7 -0.82 13.60 -2.63
N TRP A 8 0.12 13.66 -3.58
CA TRP A 8 -0.20 13.67 -5.00
C TRP A 8 -1.02 12.44 -5.41
N LEU A 9 -0.59 11.25 -4.99
CA LEU A 9 -1.26 9.99 -5.29
C LEU A 9 -2.67 9.96 -4.69
N LYS A 10 -2.85 10.41 -3.45
CA LYS A 10 -4.18 10.57 -2.84
C LYS A 10 -5.09 11.46 -3.70
N THR A 11 -4.59 12.59 -4.20
CA THR A 11 -5.36 13.49 -5.07
C THR A 11 -5.79 12.79 -6.36
N GLN A 12 -4.89 12.01 -6.98
CA GLN A 12 -5.24 11.23 -8.17
C GLN A 12 -6.29 10.15 -7.87
N LEU A 13 -6.14 9.44 -6.75
CA LEU A 13 -7.06 8.36 -6.37
C LEU A 13 -8.46 8.89 -6.04
N ILE A 14 -8.58 10.03 -5.35
CA ILE A 14 -9.88 10.64 -5.02
C ILE A 14 -10.62 11.10 -6.29
N ALA A 15 -9.91 11.48 -7.34
CA ALA A 15 -10.52 11.85 -8.61
C ALA A 15 -11.19 10.67 -9.35
N LEU A 16 -10.90 9.42 -8.96
CA LEU A 16 -11.54 8.24 -9.53
C LEU A 16 -12.98 8.13 -9.04
N LYS A 17 -13.95 8.02 -9.97
CA LYS A 17 -15.39 7.93 -9.66
C LYS A 17 -15.77 6.84 -8.65
N GLN A 18 -15.00 5.74 -8.62
CA GLN A 18 -15.27 4.60 -7.75
C GLN A 18 -14.75 4.77 -6.32
N VAL A 19 -13.87 5.75 -6.10
CA VAL A 19 -13.27 6.02 -4.79
C VAL A 19 -14.20 6.95 -4.01
N ARG A 20 -14.51 6.55 -2.78
CA ARG A 20 -15.26 7.36 -1.81
C ARG A 20 -14.32 8.21 -0.99
N ASN A 21 -13.31 7.58 -0.38
CA ASN A 21 -12.35 8.22 0.52
C ASN A 21 -10.97 7.60 0.37
N CYS A 22 -9.95 8.40 0.67
CA CYS A 22 -8.56 7.99 0.68
C CYS A 22 -7.85 8.56 1.91
N TYR A 23 -7.22 7.69 2.69
CA TYR A 23 -6.54 8.03 3.94
C TYR A 23 -5.04 7.79 3.77
N ILE A 24 -4.22 8.80 4.05
CA ILE A 24 -2.77 8.66 4.18
C ILE A 24 -2.49 8.27 5.62
N ASP A 25 -1.59 7.31 5.82
CA ASP A 25 -1.18 6.79 7.13
C ASP A 25 -2.43 6.55 8.02
N PRO A 26 -3.41 5.75 7.53
CA PRO A 26 -4.71 5.60 8.15
C PRO A 26 -4.56 5.26 9.63
N PRO A 27 -5.24 6.01 10.52
CA PRO A 27 -5.16 5.75 11.95
C PRO A 27 -5.76 4.38 12.25
N ASP A 28 -5.19 3.74 13.26
CA ASP A 28 -5.51 2.39 13.72
C ASP A 28 -6.87 2.36 14.42
N ARG A 29 -7.93 2.71 13.70
CA ARG A 29 -9.21 3.09 14.33
C ARG A 29 -10.06 1.93 14.82
N ASN A 30 -9.56 0.68 14.85
CA ASN A 30 -10.25 -0.42 15.55
C ASN A 30 -9.51 -1.77 15.67
N ILE A 31 -8.21 -1.88 15.40
CA ILE A 31 -7.55 -3.19 15.42
C ILE A 31 -6.16 -3.07 16.04
N THR A 32 -6.03 -3.45 17.30
CA THR A 32 -4.80 -3.53 18.11
C THR A 32 -3.69 -4.43 17.52
N PHE A 33 -3.84 -4.92 16.29
CA PHE A 33 -3.05 -6.01 15.69
C PHE A 33 -2.90 -5.94 14.15
N VAL A 34 -3.04 -4.79 13.48
CA VAL A 34 -2.66 -4.73 12.06
C VAL A 34 -1.14 -4.67 11.94
N ARG A 35 -0.52 -5.86 11.88
CA ARG A 35 0.94 -6.02 11.74
C ARG A 35 1.53 -5.25 10.55
N TRP A 36 0.71 -4.92 9.55
CA TRP A 36 1.12 -4.30 8.29
C TRP A 36 0.26 -3.09 7.93
N HIS A 37 0.62 -1.92 8.45
CA HIS A 37 -0.03 -0.66 8.11
C HIS A 37 0.24 -0.24 6.66
N PRO A 38 -0.81 -0.01 5.85
CA PRO A 38 -0.63 0.58 4.53
C PRO A 38 -0.32 2.07 4.64
N ASP A 39 0.47 2.58 3.70
CA ASP A 39 0.72 4.01 3.54
C ASP A 39 -0.53 4.76 3.09
N ILE A 40 -1.36 4.13 2.26
CA ILE A 40 -2.63 4.68 1.80
C ILE A 40 -3.71 3.61 1.85
N LEU A 41 -4.85 3.95 2.44
CA LEU A 41 -6.08 3.14 2.39
C LEU A 41 -7.12 3.82 1.51
N VAL A 42 -7.54 3.13 0.46
CA VAL A 42 -8.60 3.55 -0.45
C VAL A 42 -9.89 2.85 -0.05
N ARG A 43 -10.99 3.58 0.10
CA ARG A 43 -12.33 3.03 0.31
C ARG A 43 -13.22 3.39 -0.87
N THR A 44 -13.90 2.40 -1.44
CA THR A 44 -14.83 2.60 -2.55
C THR A 44 -16.25 2.85 -2.06
N TRP A 45 -17.12 3.33 -2.96
CA TRP A 45 -18.55 3.46 -2.69
C TRP A 45 -19.25 2.12 -2.44
N THR A 46 -18.69 1.03 -2.98
CA THR A 46 -19.18 -0.34 -2.78
C THR A 46 -18.78 -0.95 -1.43
N GLY A 47 -18.16 -0.17 -0.54
CA GLY A 47 -17.73 -0.63 0.79
C GLY A 47 -16.44 -1.46 0.79
N LYS A 48 -15.82 -1.68 -0.38
CA LYS A 48 -14.54 -2.36 -0.49
C LYS A 48 -13.38 -1.43 -0.12
N ALA A 49 -12.29 -2.01 0.34
CA ALA A 49 -11.06 -1.28 0.64
C ALA A 49 -9.88 -1.84 -0.15
N ALA A 50 -8.91 -0.98 -0.50
CA ALA A 50 -7.64 -1.39 -1.07
C ALA A 50 -6.48 -0.74 -0.30
N ALA A 51 -5.48 -1.55 0.02
CA ALA A 51 -4.29 -1.16 0.76
C ALA A 51 -3.14 -0.85 -0.21
N ILE A 52 -2.48 0.29 -0.06
CA ILE A 52 -1.31 0.66 -0.87
C ILE A 52 -0.11 0.78 0.06
N HIS A 53 0.97 0.09 -0.30
CA HIS A 53 2.26 0.10 0.40
C HIS A 53 3.30 0.72 -0.53
N ILE A 54 4.03 1.73 -0.04
CA ILE A 54 5.03 2.49 -0.78
C ILE A 54 6.39 2.19 -0.14
N PHE A 55 7.32 1.68 -0.96
CA PHE A 55 8.67 1.37 -0.53
C PHE A 55 9.66 2.39 -1.08
N ASP A 56 10.20 3.20 -0.19
CA ASP A 56 11.30 4.14 -0.44
C ASP A 56 12.67 3.58 -0.03
N GLN A 57 12.69 2.36 0.51
CA GLN A 57 13.88 1.58 0.83
C GLN A 57 13.70 0.15 0.33
N GLN A 58 14.81 -0.54 0.04
CA GLN A 58 14.79 -1.88 -0.52
C GLN A 58 13.98 -2.82 0.41
N PRO A 59 12.82 -3.33 -0.04
CA PRO A 59 12.00 -4.18 0.80
C PRO A 59 12.59 -5.59 0.85
N LYS A 60 12.64 -6.18 2.05
CA LYS A 60 12.96 -7.61 2.20
C LYS A 60 11.88 -8.45 1.52
N SER A 61 12.27 -9.44 0.73
CA SER A 61 11.33 -10.36 0.05
C SER A 61 10.31 -10.98 1.00
N ARG A 62 10.77 -11.36 2.20
CA ARG A 62 9.90 -11.89 3.27
C ARG A 62 8.82 -10.89 3.70
N LYS A 63 9.15 -9.60 3.82
CA LYS A 63 8.20 -8.55 4.23
C LYS A 63 7.08 -8.41 3.19
N ILE A 64 7.42 -8.30 1.90
CA ILE A 64 6.42 -8.19 0.83
C ILE A 64 5.49 -9.41 0.84
N ARG A 65 6.06 -10.62 0.95
CA ARG A 65 5.28 -11.86 1.01
C ARG A 65 4.33 -11.89 2.21
N ASP A 66 4.82 -11.50 3.39
CA ASP A 66 4.01 -11.51 4.61
C ASP A 66 2.87 -10.47 4.54
N ILE A 67 3.11 -9.29 3.94
CA ILE A 67 2.08 -8.28 3.68
C ILE A 67 1.04 -8.81 2.67
N ALA A 68 1.50 -9.35 1.53
CA ALA A 68 0.62 -9.89 0.49
C ALA A 68 -0.25 -11.04 1.01
N ARG A 69 0.34 -11.93 1.83
CA ARG A 69 -0.38 -13.02 2.47
C ARG A 69 -1.46 -12.50 3.41
N PHE A 70 -1.12 -11.55 4.29
CA PHE A 70 -2.08 -10.93 5.21
C PHE A 70 -3.27 -10.31 4.47
N HIS A 71 -3.01 -9.53 3.42
CA HIS A 71 -4.06 -8.88 2.64
C HIS A 71 -4.94 -9.88 1.87
N THR A 72 -4.32 -10.93 1.31
CA THR A 72 -5.04 -12.03 0.65
C THR A 72 -5.95 -12.78 1.62
N GLU A 73 -5.45 -13.15 2.80
CA GLU A 73 -6.21 -13.87 3.84
C GLU A 73 -7.42 -13.04 4.34
N ASN A 74 -7.30 -11.70 4.35
CA ASN A 74 -8.35 -10.79 4.75
C ASN A 74 -9.22 -10.27 3.58
N GLY A 75 -9.05 -10.81 2.37
CA GLY A 75 -9.83 -10.40 1.19
C GLY A 75 -9.68 -8.93 0.82
N THR A 76 -8.57 -8.30 1.21
CA THR A 76 -8.28 -6.88 0.94
C THR A 76 -7.27 -6.79 -0.20
N PRO A 77 -7.63 -6.23 -1.37
CA PRO A 77 -6.67 -5.95 -2.42
C PRO A 77 -5.49 -5.11 -1.91
N CYS A 78 -4.27 -5.47 -2.30
CA CYS A 78 -3.08 -4.68 -1.99
C CYS A 78 -2.28 -4.30 -3.25
N LEU A 79 -1.74 -3.09 -3.26
CA LEU A 79 -0.86 -2.55 -4.29
C LEU A 79 0.50 -2.21 -3.66
N PHE A 80 1.57 -2.63 -4.33
CA PHE A 80 2.93 -2.28 -3.95
C PHE A 80 3.49 -1.27 -4.95
N ILE A 81 3.96 -0.14 -4.45
CA ILE A 81 4.66 0.89 -5.23
C ILE A 81 6.11 0.88 -4.76
N VAL A 82 7.04 0.63 -5.66
CA VAL A 82 8.46 0.50 -5.38
C VAL A 82 9.21 1.50 -6.25
N ASP A 83 10.15 2.23 -5.67
CA ASP A 83 11.09 3.03 -6.46
C ASP A 83 11.91 2.11 -7.39
N ILE A 84 11.99 2.47 -8.67
CA ILE A 84 12.71 1.68 -9.68
C ILE A 84 14.19 1.46 -9.31
N GLY A 85 14.82 2.40 -8.61
CA GLY A 85 16.21 2.27 -8.15
C GLY A 85 16.40 1.20 -7.08
N LEU A 86 15.32 0.69 -6.49
CA LEU A 86 15.32 -0.38 -5.49
C LEU A 86 15.10 -1.77 -6.11
N LEU A 87 14.71 -1.83 -7.39
CA LEU A 87 14.57 -3.10 -8.08
C LEU A 87 15.96 -3.70 -8.33
N PRO A 88 16.12 -5.02 -8.14
CA PRO A 88 17.39 -5.66 -8.45
C PRO A 88 17.69 -5.52 -9.95
N ASN A 89 18.99 -5.43 -10.28
CA ASN A 89 19.45 -5.53 -11.67
C ASN A 89 18.86 -6.78 -12.33
N HIS A 90 18.69 -6.72 -13.65
CA HIS A 90 18.11 -7.83 -14.41
C HIS A 90 18.82 -9.16 -14.07
N GLY A 91 18.05 -10.17 -13.67
CA GLY A 91 18.56 -11.49 -13.25
C GLY A 91 18.93 -11.62 -11.76
N ALA A 92 19.03 -10.52 -11.01
CA ALA A 92 19.26 -10.54 -9.56
C ALA A 92 17.93 -10.64 -8.78
N ARG A 93 17.99 -11.20 -7.57
CA ARG A 93 16.83 -11.36 -6.66
C ARG A 93 16.96 -10.44 -5.45
N LEU A 94 15.82 -9.96 -4.96
CA LEU A 94 15.73 -9.30 -3.66
C LEU A 94 16.10 -10.30 -2.55
N GLN A 95 17.06 -9.95 -1.70
CA GLN A 95 17.47 -10.76 -0.54
C GLN A 95 16.42 -10.74 0.58
#